data_AF-A0A378BCH8-F1
#
_entry.id   AF-A0A378BCH8-F1
#
_cell.length_a   1.000
_cell.length_b   1.000
_cell.length_c   1.000
_cell.angle_alpha   90.00
_cell.angle_beta   90.00
_cell.angle_gamma   90.00
#
_symmetry.space_group_name_H-M   'P 1'
#
loop_
_entity.id
_entity.type
_entity.pdbx_description
1 polymer ?
#
loop_
_entity_poly.entity_id
_entity_poly.type
_entity_poly.pdbx_seq_one_letter_code
_entity_poly.pdbx_strand_id
1 'polypeptide(L)'
;MAEEGIALRDIAAVIAHGLNLPLTHLDDSQVDAWFGWFAPFTALDLRASSAWTRERLQWQPVGPGLLEDLQNMDYHKVTLSQ
;
A
#
# COMPACT_ATOMS: atom_id res chain seq x y z
N MET A 1 -6.11 -2.29 -14.14
CA MET A 1 -4.85 -1.54 -14.27
C MET A 1 -3.70 -2.40 -13.78
N ALA A 2 -2.47 -2.13 -14.21
CA ALA A 2 -1.28 -2.80 -13.73
C ALA A 2 -0.19 -1.75 -13.48
N GLU A 3 -0.36 -1.06 -12.36
CA GLU A 3 0.47 0.05 -11.95
C GLU A 3 1.83 -0.41 -11.45
N GLU A 4 2.81 0.48 -11.53
CA GLU A 4 4.18 0.25 -11.11
C GLU A 4 4.65 1.45 -10.26
N GLY A 5 5.37 1.18 -9.17
CA GLY A 5 6.07 2.23 -8.43
C GLY A 5 5.18 3.22 -7.66
N ILE A 6 4.12 2.75 -7.00
CA ILE A 6 3.34 3.59 -6.09
C ILE A 6 4.13 3.79 -4.79
N ALA A 7 4.31 5.04 -4.36
CA ALA A 7 5.05 5.33 -3.14
C ALA A 7 4.29 4.84 -1.90
N LEU A 8 5.00 4.19 -0.98
CA LEU A 8 4.43 3.68 0.27
C LEU A 8 3.71 4.77 1.09
N ARG A 9 4.23 6.01 1.06
CA ARG A 9 3.60 7.16 1.72
C ARG A 9 2.18 7.45 1.18
N ASP A 10 1.96 7.27 -0.12
CA ASP A 10 0.71 7.64 -0.78
C ASP A 10 -0.37 6.59 -0.41
N ILE A 11 0.04 5.32 -0.34
CA ILE A 11 -0.78 4.22 0.20
C ILE A 11 -1.16 4.50 1.67
N ALA A 12 -0.19 4.85 2.51
CA ALA A 12 -0.42 5.15 3.92
C ALA A 12 -1.36 6.36 4.10
N ALA A 13 -1.22 7.40 3.27
CA ALA A 13 -2.06 8.58 3.31
C ALA A 13 -3.54 8.27 2.97
N VAL A 14 -3.79 7.48 1.92
CA VAL A 14 -5.16 7.09 1.55
C VAL A 14 -5.81 6.26 2.65
N ILE A 15 -5.07 5.30 3.23
CA ILE A 15 -5.57 4.48 4.34
C ILE A 15 -5.87 5.32 5.59
N ALA A 16 -4.95 6.21 5.97
CA ALA A 16 -5.14 7.08 7.12
C ALA A 16 -6.37 7.98 6.96
N HIS A 17 -6.58 8.52 5.75
CA HIS A 17 -7.78 9.29 5.43
C HIS A 17 -9.06 8.44 5.57
N GLY A 18 -9.09 7.24 4.98
CA GLY A 18 -10.26 6.36 5.04
C GLY A 18 -10.62 5.87 6.45
N LEU A 19 -9.61 5.66 7.30
CA LEU A 19 -9.79 5.28 8.71
C LEU A 19 -10.01 6.47 9.66
N ASN A 20 -9.90 7.71 9.16
CA ASN A 20 -9.88 8.92 9.98
C ASN A 20 -8.81 8.88 11.10
N LEU A 21 -7.59 8.48 10.73
CA LEU A 21 -6.43 8.39 11.60
C LEU A 21 -5.35 9.42 11.22
N PRO A 22 -4.54 9.90 12.17
CA PRO A 22 -3.42 10.79 11.85
C PRO A 22 -2.33 10.05 11.06
N LEU A 23 -1.86 10.66 9.98
CA LEU A 23 -0.64 10.22 9.28
C LEU A 23 0.58 10.78 10.02
N THR A 24 1.46 9.90 10.50
CA THR A 24 2.62 10.29 11.31
C THR A 24 3.92 9.98 10.59
N HIS A 25 4.88 10.90 10.65
CA HIS A 25 6.25 10.67 10.21
C HIS A 25 7.00 9.87 11.27
N LEU A 26 7.79 8.88 10.84
CA LEU A 26 8.68 8.12 11.71
C LEU A 26 10.12 8.49 11.38
N ASP A 27 10.88 8.85 12.40
CA ASP A 27 12.33 9.08 12.24
C ASP A 27 13.08 7.75 12.16
N ASP A 28 14.24 7.73 11.51
CA ASP A 28 15.06 6.52 11.30
C ASP A 28 15.33 5.75 12.61
N SER A 29 15.52 6.46 13.72
CA SER A 29 15.78 5.87 15.05
C SER A 29 14.57 5.13 15.64
N GLN A 30 13.38 5.35 15.09
CA GLN A 30 12.12 4.78 15.54
C GLN A 30 11.69 3.58 14.69
N VAL A 31 12.18 3.46 13.45
CA VAL A 31 11.72 2.46 12.47
C VAL A 31 11.83 1.03 13.01
N ASP A 32 12.96 0.67 13.62
CA ASP A 32 13.18 -0.66 14.19
C ASP A 32 12.19 -1.00 15.31
N ALA A 33 11.91 -0.04 16.18
CA ALA A 33 10.97 -0.23 17.29
C ALA A 33 9.51 -0.35 16.80
N TRP A 34 9.16 0.38 15.73
CA TRP A 34 7.81 0.38 15.16
C TRP A 34 7.52 -0.84 14.29
N PHE A 35 8.45 -1.21 13.40
CA PHE A 35 8.23 -2.27 12.42
C PHE A 35 8.87 -3.61 12.81
N GLY A 36 9.75 -3.65 13.81
CA GLY A 36 10.39 -4.86 14.28
C GLY A 36 11.13 -5.58 13.15
N TRP A 37 10.83 -6.87 12.96
CA TRP A 37 11.44 -7.69 11.90
C TRP A 37 11.18 -7.15 10.48
N PHE A 38 10.15 -6.30 10.30
CA PHE A 38 9.79 -5.74 9.00
C PHE A 38 10.54 -4.45 8.66
N ALA A 39 11.22 -3.82 9.63
CA ALA A 39 11.97 -2.58 9.44
C ALA A 39 12.94 -2.58 8.23
N PRO A 40 13.69 -3.66 7.95
CA PRO A 40 14.58 -3.67 6.79
C PRO A 40 13.86 -3.48 5.45
N PHE A 41 12.58 -3.86 5.34
CA PHE A 41 11.81 -3.77 4.10
C PHE A 41 11.24 -2.38 3.86
N THR A 42 11.07 -1.55 4.90
CA THR A 42 10.50 -0.21 4.75
C THR A 42 11.44 0.76 4.04
N ALA A 43 12.75 0.46 4.04
CA ALA A 43 13.77 1.22 3.34
C ALA A 43 14.02 0.75 1.89
N LEU A 44 13.43 -0.37 1.47
CA LEU A 44 13.66 -0.94 0.15
C LEU A 44 12.70 -0.35 -0.89
N ASP A 45 13.26 0.03 -2.04
CA ASP A 45 12.49 0.34 -3.24
C ASP A 45 12.14 -0.97 -3.98
N LEU A 46 11.05 -1.62 -3.54
CA LEU A 46 10.58 -2.92 -4.03
C LEU A 46 9.87 -2.79 -5.39
N ARG A 47 10.62 -2.42 -6.42
CA ARG A 47 10.10 -2.30 -7.79
C ARG A 47 9.68 -3.65 -8.35
N ALA A 48 8.41 -3.75 -8.72
CA ALA A 48 7.85 -4.91 -9.41
C ALA A 48 7.11 -4.47 -10.68
N SER A 49 7.14 -5.33 -11.70
CA SER A 49 6.37 -5.17 -12.93
C SER A 49 5.49 -6.40 -13.16
N SER A 50 4.31 -6.18 -13.73
CA SER A 50 3.41 -7.27 -14.13
C SER A 50 3.61 -7.71 -15.59
N ALA A 51 4.58 -7.13 -16.32
CA ALA A 51 4.78 -7.38 -17.74
C ALA A 51 4.86 -8.89 -18.08
N TRP A 52 5.69 -9.63 -17.34
CA TRP A 52 5.87 -11.07 -17.55
C TRP A 52 4.59 -11.87 -17.31
N THR A 53 3.85 -11.54 -16.25
CA THR A 53 2.57 -12.19 -15.92
C THR A 53 1.53 -11.94 -17.02
N ARG A 54 1.43 -10.71 -17.52
CA ARG A 54 0.50 -10.35 -18.60
C ARG A 54 0.84 -11.08 -19.90
N GLU A 55 2.12 -11.11 -20.27
CA GLU A 55 2.58 -11.81 -21.48
C GLU A 55 2.30 -13.31 -21.39
N ARG A 56 2.63 -13.94 -20.26
CA ARG A 56 2.57 -15.40 -20.15
C ARG A 56 1.19 -15.95 -19.93
N LEU A 57 0.33 -15.21 -19.21
CA LEU A 57 -1.02 -15.63 -18.90
C LEU A 57 -2.08 -14.98 -19.79
N GLN A 58 -1.68 -14.09 -20.70
CA GLN A 58 -2.60 -13.24 -21.48
C GLN A 58 -3.57 -12.47 -20.56
N TRP A 59 -3.11 -12.17 -19.34
CA TRP A 59 -3.92 -11.50 -18.32
C TRP A 59 -4.03 -10.02 -18.63
N GLN A 60 -5.27 -9.53 -18.69
CA GLN A 60 -5.60 -8.13 -18.93
C GLN A 60 -6.31 -7.55 -17.70
N PRO A 61 -5.61 -6.81 -16.83
CA PRO A 61 -6.20 -6.29 -15.62
C PRO A 61 -7.17 -5.14 -15.90
N VAL A 62 -8.46 -5.35 -15.65
CA VAL A 62 -9.54 -4.38 -15.89
C VAL A 62 -10.00 -3.61 -14.64
N GLY A 63 -9.52 -3.99 -13.45
CA GLY A 63 -9.87 -3.31 -12.20
C GLY A 63 -9.27 -1.91 -12.06
N PRO A 64 -9.71 -1.13 -11.07
CA PRO A 64 -9.15 0.18 -10.74
C PRO A 64 -7.66 0.09 -10.35
N GLY A 65 -7.01 1.24 -10.27
CA GLY A 65 -5.69 1.34 -9.65
C GLY A 65 -5.75 1.13 -8.14
N LEU A 66 -4.62 0.80 -7.50
CA LEU A 66 -4.53 0.56 -6.05
C LEU A 66 -5.04 1.77 -5.24
N LEU A 67 -4.62 2.99 -5.59
CA LEU A 67 -5.03 4.17 -4.84
C LEU A 67 -6.52 4.46 -5.01
N GLU A 68 -7.04 4.28 -6.22
CA GLU A 68 -8.48 4.41 -6.52
C GLU A 68 -9.31 3.35 -5.77
N ASP A 69 -8.82 2.11 -5.73
CA ASP A 69 -9.48 1.01 -5.02
C ASP A 69 -9.50 1.27 -3.49
N LEU A 70 -8.38 1.72 -2.93
CA LEU A 70 -8.28 2.10 -1.52
C LEU A 70 -9.20 3.28 -1.18
N GLN A 71 -9.29 4.31 -2.04
CA GLN A 71 -10.21 5.43 -1.85
C GLN A 71 -11.68 5.01 -1.81
N ASN A 72 -12.03 3.95 -2.54
CA ASN A 72 -13.38 3.42 -2.60
C ASN A 72 -13.66 2.30 -1.58
N MET A 73 -12.68 1.97 -0.72
CA MET A 73 -12.81 0.86 0.23
C MET A 73 -13.82 1.20 1.35
N ASP A 74 -14.59 0.20 1.77
CA ASP A 74 -15.48 0.30 2.94
C ASP A 74 -14.70 0.11 4.26
N TYR A 75 -14.15 1.20 4.77
CA TYR A 75 -13.35 1.23 5.99
C TYR A 75 -14.13 0.89 7.27
N HIS A 76 -15.47 0.97 7.28
CA HIS A 76 -16.27 0.66 8.47
C HIS A 76 -16.18 -0.81 8.89
N LYS A 77 -15.91 -1.71 7.94
CA LYS A 77 -15.72 -3.15 8.23
C LYS A 77 -14.48 -3.44 9.06
N VAL A 78 -13.47 -2.56 9.01
CA VAL A 78 -12.25 -2.68 9.81
C VAL A 78 -12.54 -2.32 11.28
N THR A 79 -13.40 -1.34 11.51
CA THR A 79 -13.67 -0.79 12.86
C THR A 79 -14.64 -1.64 13.69
N LEU A 80 -15.44 -2.51 13.05
CA LEU A 80 -16.46 -3.34 13.71
C LEU A 80 -15.93 -4.67 14.29
N SER A 81 -14.61 -4.86 14.33
CA SER A 81 -13.98 -6.09 14.84
C SER A 81 -13.50 -5.99 16.30
N GLN A 82 -14.01 -5.03 17.07
CA GLN A 82 -13.73 -4.91 18.52
C GLN A 82 -14.87 -5.46 19.36
#